data_AF-A0A7C2A9Z8-F1
#
_entry.id   AF-A0A7C2A9Z8-F1
#
_cell.length_a   1.000
_cell.length_b   1.000
_cell.length_c   1.000
_cell.angle_alpha   90.00
_cell.angle_beta   90.00
_cell.angle_gamma   90.00
#
_symmetry.space_group_name_H-M   'P 1'
#
loop_
_entity.id
_entity.type
_entity.pdbx_description
1 polymer ?
#
loop_
_entity_poly.entity_id
_entity_poly.type
_entity_poly.pdbx_seq_one_letter_code
_entity_poly.pdbx_strand_id
1 'polypeptide(L)'
;MKKALLVSLLVVLTMGMASLAFGQEAADSKAAGLDFFVMTVLACGGCIAVAAFGGALGQGMSIKNAVEGIARNPEASGKITVTLIIGLALIESLVIYALVVCLIMLFANPATSKVLAFMGLS
;
A
#
# COMPACT_ATOMS: atom_id res chain seq x y z
N MET A 1 -13.24 -8.01 -21.72
CA MET A 1 -12.83 -8.80 -20.53
C MET A 1 -12.08 -7.96 -19.48
N LYS A 2 -10.96 -7.28 -19.81
CA LYS A 2 -10.21 -6.46 -18.84
C LYS A 2 -11.02 -5.32 -18.18
N LYS A 3 -11.85 -4.61 -18.95
CA LYS A 3 -12.71 -3.52 -18.46
C LYS A 3 -13.86 -4.02 -17.57
N ALA A 4 -14.42 -5.20 -17.87
CA ALA A 4 -15.48 -5.81 -17.08
C ALA A 4 -14.95 -6.30 -15.72
N LEU A 5 -13.73 -6.87 -15.69
CA LEU A 5 -13.04 -7.25 -14.46
C LEU A 5 -12.70 -6.05 -13.57
N LEU A 6 -12.28 -4.93 -14.18
CA LEU A 6 -12.02 -3.68 -13.44
C LEU A 6 -13.31 -3.10 -12.84
N VAL A 7 -14.42 -3.14 -13.59
CA VAL A 7 -15.72 -2.64 -13.10
C VAL A 7 -16.29 -3.54 -12.00
N SER A 8 -16.17 -4.86 -12.11
CA SER A 8 -16.61 -5.77 -11.03
C SER A 8 -15.78 -5.60 -9.76
N LEU A 9 -14.47 -5.39 -9.89
CA LEU A 9 -13.60 -5.12 -8.74
C LEU A 9 -13.96 -3.79 -8.07
N LEU A 10 -14.28 -2.76 -8.86
CA LEU A 10 -14.69 -1.45 -8.35
C LEU A 10 -16.02 -1.51 -7.60
N VAL A 11 -17.00 -2.28 -8.12
CA VAL A 11 -18.33 -2.45 -7.50
C VAL A 11 -18.26 -3.26 -6.20
N VAL A 12 -17.40 -4.29 -6.13
CA VAL A 12 -17.18 -5.04 -4.88
C VAL A 12 -16.50 -4.15 -3.83
N LEU A 13 -15.58 -3.27 -4.24
CA LEU A 13 -14.93 -2.33 -3.34
C LEU A 13 -15.94 -1.32 -2.75
N THR A 14 -16.85 -0.79 -3.57
CA THR A 14 -17.84 0.20 -3.10
C THR A 14 -18.92 -0.42 -2.21
N MET A 15 -19.35 -1.66 -2.49
CA MET A 15 -20.29 -2.37 -1.62
C MET A 15 -19.67 -2.76 -0.27
N GLY A 16 -18.35 -3.06 -0.25
CA GLY A 16 -17.61 -3.34 0.99
C GLY A 16 -17.48 -2.11 1.91
N MET A 17 -17.54 -0.89 1.38
CA MET A 17 -17.53 0.33 2.19
C MET A 17 -18.92 0.72 2.72
N ALA A 18 -20.00 0.26 2.07
CA ALA A 18 -21.37 0.58 2.47
C ALA A 18 -21.82 -0.14 3.76
N SER A 19 -21.26 -1.32 4.05
CA SER A 19 -21.57 -2.05 5.30
C SER A 19 -21.03 -1.38 6.56
N LEU A 20 -20.03 -0.48 6.43
CA LEU A 20 -19.48 0.28 7.54
C LEU A 20 -20.36 1.48 7.95
N ALA A 21 -21.37 1.86 7.14
CA ALA A 21 -22.22 3.02 7.40
C ALA A 21 -23.44 2.73 8.29
N PHE A 22 -23.84 1.45 8.45
CA PHE A 22 -25.11 1.08 9.10
C PHE A 22 -24.98 0.60 10.56
N GLY A 23 -23.82 0.79 11.20
CA GLY A 23 -23.55 0.30 12.57
C GLY A 23 -23.39 1.38 13.64
N GLN A 24 -23.80 2.63 13.41
CA GLN A 24 -23.58 3.71 14.38
C GLN A 24 -24.60 3.67 15.53
N GLU A 25 -24.43 2.70 16.43
CA GLU A 25 -24.94 2.78 17.80
C GLU A 25 -23.85 3.41 18.67
N ALA A 26 -24.25 4.30 19.59
CA ALA A 26 -23.33 5.14 20.36
C ALA A 26 -22.38 4.28 21.21
N ALA A 27 -21.17 4.06 20.70
CA ALA A 27 -20.16 3.22 21.31
C ALA A 27 -19.36 3.99 22.37
N ASP A 28 -19.12 3.29 23.48
CA ASP A 28 -18.32 3.71 24.63
C ASP A 28 -16.95 4.27 24.20
N SER A 29 -16.45 5.29 24.89
CA SER A 29 -15.33 6.12 24.41
C SER A 29 -14.01 5.38 24.16
N LYS A 30 -13.83 4.23 24.83
CA LYS A 30 -12.68 3.33 24.62
C LYS A 30 -12.87 2.40 23.43
N ALA A 31 -14.10 2.00 23.10
CA ALA A 31 -14.40 1.14 21.96
C ALA A 31 -14.17 1.89 20.64
N ALA A 32 -14.58 3.14 20.56
CA ALA A 32 -14.37 3.99 19.38
C ALA A 32 -12.87 4.20 19.02
N GLY A 33 -12.02 4.35 20.04
CA GLY A 33 -10.56 4.45 19.83
C GLY A 33 -9.93 3.15 19.32
N LEU A 34 -10.43 2.00 19.79
CA LEU A 34 -10.00 0.69 19.32
C LEU A 34 -10.45 0.44 17.88
N ASP A 35 -11.68 0.78 17.52
CA ASP A 35 -12.21 0.64 16.16
C ASP A 35 -11.42 1.48 15.16
N PHE A 36 -11.11 2.74 15.51
CA PHE A 36 -10.26 3.60 14.69
C PHE A 36 -8.86 3.00 14.46
N PHE A 37 -8.26 2.44 15.50
CA PHE A 37 -6.96 1.78 15.41
C PHE A 37 -7.01 0.54 14.50
N VAL A 38 -8.02 -0.33 14.68
CA VAL A 38 -8.19 -1.55 13.87
C VAL A 38 -8.38 -1.20 12.39
N MET A 39 -9.22 -0.21 12.07
CA MET A 39 -9.42 0.24 10.69
C MET A 39 -8.15 0.82 10.08
N THR A 40 -7.38 1.58 10.86
CA THR A 40 -6.10 2.14 10.42
C THR A 40 -5.09 1.03 10.12
N VAL A 41 -4.98 0.01 10.98
CA VAL A 41 -4.08 -1.13 10.79
C VAL A 41 -4.47 -1.93 9.54
N LEU A 42 -5.76 -2.21 9.34
CA LEU A 42 -6.24 -2.93 8.16
C LEU A 42 -5.96 -2.15 6.86
N ALA A 43 -6.22 -0.84 6.85
CA ALA A 43 -5.93 0.02 5.71
C ALA A 43 -4.42 0.06 5.40
N CYS A 44 -3.58 0.19 6.42
CA CYS A 44 -2.11 0.17 6.28
C CYS A 44 -1.62 -1.18 5.74
N GLY A 45 -2.12 -2.29 6.28
CA GLY A 45 -1.78 -3.63 5.81
C GLY A 45 -2.14 -3.85 4.34
N GLY A 46 -3.33 -3.41 3.93
CA GLY A 46 -3.76 -3.46 2.52
C GLY A 46 -2.90 -2.60 1.60
N CYS A 47 -2.55 -1.38 2.03
CA CYS A 47 -1.70 -0.46 1.28
C CYS A 47 -0.30 -1.05 1.02
N ILE A 48 0.35 -1.55 2.08
CA ILE A 48 1.68 -2.16 1.97
C ILE A 48 1.63 -3.43 1.10
N ALA A 49 0.60 -4.27 1.24
CA ALA A 49 0.46 -5.48 0.43
C ALA A 49 0.41 -5.17 -1.07
N VAL A 50 -0.35 -4.14 -1.48
CA VAL A 50 -0.43 -3.70 -2.88
C VAL A 50 0.89 -3.11 -3.36
N ALA A 51 1.53 -2.26 -2.53
CA ALA A 51 2.82 -1.66 -2.87
C ALA A 51 3.91 -2.72 -3.05
N ALA A 52 4.03 -3.66 -2.11
CA ALA A 52 4.98 -4.76 -2.16
C ALA A 52 4.71 -5.68 -3.36
N PHE A 53 3.45 -5.97 -3.66
CA PHE A 53 3.09 -6.77 -4.84
C PHE A 53 3.51 -6.09 -6.15
N GLY A 54 3.22 -4.80 -6.31
CA GLY A 54 3.65 -4.02 -7.47
C GLY A 54 5.18 -3.95 -7.59
N GLY A 55 5.87 -3.72 -6.47
CA GLY A 55 7.33 -3.70 -6.39
C GLY A 55 7.95 -5.03 -6.81
N ALA A 56 7.49 -6.14 -6.22
CA ALA A 56 7.99 -7.49 -6.52
C ALA A 56 7.83 -7.85 -8.00
N LEU A 57 6.68 -7.51 -8.62
CA LEU A 57 6.46 -7.72 -10.05
C LEU A 57 7.44 -6.90 -10.91
N GLY A 58 7.59 -5.61 -10.62
CA GLY A 58 8.50 -4.72 -11.36
C GLY A 58 9.97 -5.12 -11.22
N GLN A 59 10.40 -5.49 -10.02
CA GLN A 59 11.76 -5.95 -9.74
C GLN A 59 12.04 -7.30 -10.41
N GLY A 60 11.13 -8.26 -10.30
CA GLY A 60 11.29 -9.58 -10.92
C GLY A 60 11.43 -9.51 -12.45
N MET A 61 10.61 -8.69 -13.10
CA MET A 61 10.71 -8.45 -14.55
C MET A 61 12.03 -7.76 -14.94
N SER A 62 12.44 -6.74 -14.19
CA SER A 62 13.68 -6.02 -14.41
C SER A 62 14.91 -6.94 -14.30
N ILE A 63 14.94 -7.78 -13.27
CA ILE A 63 16.02 -8.75 -13.04
C ILE A 63 16.07 -9.78 -14.16
N LYS A 64 14.93 -10.36 -14.57
CA LYS A 64 14.87 -11.30 -15.68
C LYS A 64 15.47 -10.70 -16.95
N ASN A 65 15.02 -9.50 -17.33
CA ASN A 65 15.50 -8.82 -18.54
C ASN A 65 17.00 -8.48 -18.46
N ALA A 66 17.50 -8.11 -17.28
CA ALA A 66 18.92 -7.86 -17.08
C ALA A 66 19.76 -9.13 -17.25
N VAL A 67 19.34 -10.26 -16.66
CA VAL A 67 20.03 -11.55 -16.80
C VAL A 67 20.04 -12.02 -18.26
N GLU A 68 18.92 -11.91 -18.98
CA GLU A 68 18.86 -12.22 -20.41
C GLU A 68 19.76 -11.30 -21.25
N GLY A 69 19.80 -10.01 -20.90
CA GLY A 69 20.69 -9.03 -21.54
C GLY A 69 22.17 -9.35 -21.34
N ILE A 70 22.56 -9.72 -20.11
CA ILE A 70 23.91 -10.13 -19.75
C ILE A 70 24.31 -11.42 -20.48
N ALA A 71 23.42 -12.41 -20.52
CA ALA A 71 23.68 -13.68 -21.19
C ALA A 71 23.93 -13.49 -22.70
N ARG A 72 23.25 -12.54 -23.34
CA ARG A 72 23.44 -12.22 -24.76
C ARG A 72 24.66 -11.34 -25.02
N ASN A 73 25.02 -10.46 -24.07
CA ASN A 73 26.13 -9.52 -24.21
C ASN A 73 26.97 -9.47 -22.92
N PRO A 74 27.84 -10.46 -22.68
CA PRO A 74 28.62 -10.55 -21.44
C PRO A 74 29.52 -9.33 -21.19
N GLU A 75 30.05 -8.73 -22.26
CA GLU A 75 30.90 -7.53 -22.20
C GLU A 75 30.19 -6.30 -21.64
N ALA A 76 28.86 -6.24 -21.77
CA ALA A 76 28.03 -5.14 -21.26
C ALA A 76 27.58 -5.34 -19.81
N SER A 77 27.96 -6.45 -19.16
CA SER A 77 27.44 -6.87 -17.85
C SER A 77 27.51 -5.77 -16.79
N GLY A 78 28.67 -5.13 -16.64
CA GLY A 78 28.84 -4.05 -15.65
C GLY A 78 27.88 -2.88 -15.85
N LYS A 79 27.67 -2.43 -17.10
CA LYS A 79 26.74 -1.33 -17.40
C LYS A 79 25.27 -1.72 -17.15
N ILE A 80 24.91 -2.96 -17.50
CA ILE A 80 23.56 -3.50 -17.25
C ILE A 80 23.30 -3.57 -15.74
N THR A 81 24.24 -4.09 -14.94
CA THR A 81 24.09 -4.19 -13.48
C THR A 81 23.94 -2.81 -12.83
N VAL A 82 24.72 -1.80 -13.24
CA VAL A 82 24.59 -0.43 -12.70
C VAL A 82 23.20 0.14 -13.01
N THR A 83 22.75 0.01 -14.25
CA THR A 83 21.42 0.50 -14.67
C THR A 83 20.31 -0.24 -13.92
N LEU A 84 20.45 -1.56 -13.74
CA LEU A 84 19.51 -2.39 -12.99
C LEU A 84 19.42 -1.91 -11.54
N ILE A 85 20.54 -1.73 -10.83
CA ILE A 85 20.55 -1.32 -9.43
C ILE A 85 19.85 0.04 -9.25
N ILE A 86 20.11 1.00 -10.14
CA ILE A 86 19.44 2.31 -10.12
C ILE A 86 17.93 2.12 -10.32
N GLY A 87 17.51 1.33 -11.31
CA GLY A 87 16.10 1.04 -11.57
C GLY A 87 15.41 0.34 -10.39
N LEU A 88 16.06 -0.66 -9.79
CA LEU A 88 15.54 -1.37 -8.62
C LEU A 88 15.41 -0.45 -7.41
N ALA A 89 16.38 0.44 -7.17
CA ALA A 89 16.32 1.42 -6.10
C ALA A 89 15.15 2.41 -6.27
N LEU A 90 14.87 2.84 -7.51
CA LEU A 90 13.71 3.69 -7.78
C LEU A 90 12.38 2.95 -7.55
N ILE A 91 12.28 1.69 -7.96
CA ILE A 91 11.08 0.87 -7.66
C ILE A 91 10.90 0.70 -6.15
N GLU A 92 11.98 0.39 -5.43
CA GLU A 92 11.95 0.17 -3.99
C GLU A 92 11.55 1.45 -3.23
N SER A 93 11.96 2.63 -3.71
CA SER A 93 11.59 3.90 -3.08
C SER A 93 10.08 4.10 -2.96
N LEU A 94 9.30 3.61 -3.93
CA LEU A 94 7.84 3.68 -3.90
C LEU A 94 7.24 2.77 -2.82
N VAL A 95 7.83 1.58 -2.64
CA VAL A 95 7.43 0.63 -1.60
C VAL A 95 7.74 1.22 -0.22
N ILE A 96 8.92 1.84 -0.07
CA ILE A 96 9.31 2.52 1.17
C ILE A 96 8.42 3.73 1.45
N TYR A 97 7.99 4.50 0.45
CA TYR A 97 7.05 5.60 0.67
C TYR A 97 5.69 5.11 1.19
N ALA A 98 5.17 3.99 0.67
CA ALA A 98 3.95 3.39 1.19
C ALA A 98 4.14 2.93 2.65
N LEU A 99 5.27 2.29 2.97
CA LEU A 99 5.63 1.90 4.33
C LEU A 99 5.70 3.12 5.28
N VAL A 100 6.39 4.18 4.88
CA VAL A 100 6.55 5.41 5.69
C VAL A 100 5.20 6.05 5.98
N VAL A 101 4.31 6.16 4.99
CA VAL A 101 2.96 6.69 5.21
C VAL A 101 2.19 5.82 6.21
N CYS A 102 2.29 4.50 6.11
CA CYS A 102 1.66 3.58 7.07
C CYS A 102 2.21 3.73 8.48
N LEU A 103 3.54 3.88 8.63
CA LEU A 103 4.17 4.13 9.93
C LEU A 103 3.71 5.46 10.54
N ILE A 104 3.58 6.52 9.72
CA ILE A 104 3.03 7.79 10.17
C ILE A 104 1.58 7.62 10.64
N MET A 105 0.76 6.90 9.90
CA MET A 105 -0.64 6.66 10.28
C MET A 105 -0.81 5.81 11.55
N LEU A 106 0.14 4.92 11.85
CA LEU A 106 0.11 4.07 13.04
C LEU A 106 0.68 4.75 14.29
N PHE A 107 1.77 5.50 14.14
CA PHE A 107 2.54 6.00 15.28
C PHE A 107 2.55 7.53 15.44
N ALA A 108 2.23 8.27 14.39
CA ALA A 108 2.31 9.74 14.37
C ALA A 108 1.11 10.36 13.65
N ASN A 109 -0.08 9.78 13.85
CA ASN A 109 -1.27 10.13 13.09
C ASN A 109 -1.71 11.57 13.39
N PRO A 110 -1.64 12.49 12.41
CA PRO A 110 -1.95 13.90 12.64
C PRO A 110 -3.45 14.18 12.81
N ALA A 111 -4.31 13.20 12.48
CA ALA A 111 -5.75 13.33 12.56
C ALA A 111 -6.34 12.83 13.88
N THR A 112 -5.59 12.04 14.68
CA THR A 112 -6.13 11.41 15.90
C THR A 112 -6.74 12.42 16.87
N SER A 113 -6.06 13.53 17.18
CA SER A 113 -6.60 14.55 18.09
C SER A 113 -7.85 15.23 17.56
N LYS A 114 -7.90 15.49 16.24
CA LYS A 114 -9.05 16.14 15.58
C LYS A 114 -10.24 15.19 15.46
N VAL A 115 -9.99 13.91 15.21
CA VAL A 115 -11.03 12.86 15.14
C VAL A 115 -11.62 12.61 16.51
N LEU A 116 -10.79 12.50 17.56
CA LEU A 116 -11.28 12.36 18.93
C LEU A 116 -12.14 13.56 19.36
N ALA A 117 -11.72 14.79 19.02
CA ALA A 117 -12.50 15.99 19.29
C ALA A 117 -13.81 16.04 18.51
N PHE A 118 -13.80 15.66 17.22
CA PHE A 118 -15.01 15.56 16.40
C PHE A 118 -16.00 14.51 16.93
N MET A 119 -15.49 13.40 17.46
CA MET A 119 -16.30 12.32 18.05
C MET A 119 -16.78 12.62 19.48
N GLY A 120 -16.42 13.77 20.06
CA GLY A 120 -16.79 14.13 21.43
C GLY A 120 -16.11 13.27 22.51
N LEU A 121 -14.98 12.66 22.16
CA LEU A 121 -14.22 11.71 22.98
C LEU A 121 -13.02 12.35 23.70
N SER A 122 -12.81 13.66 23.51
CA SER A 122 -11.76 14.47 24.13
C SER A 122 -12.27 15.32 25.28
#